data_AF-A0A1X7SGI7-F1
#
_entry.id   AF-A0A1X7SGI7-F1
#
_cell.length_a   1.000
_cell.length_b   1.000
_cell.length_c   1.000
_cell.angle_alpha   90.00
_cell.angle_beta   90.00
_cell.angle_gamma   90.00
#
_symmetry.space_group_name_H-M   'P 1'
#
loop_
_entity.id
_entity.type
_entity.pdbx_description
1 polymer ?
#
loop_
_entity_poly.entity_id
_entity_poly.type
_entity_poly.pdbx_seq_one_letter_code
_entity_poly.pdbx_strand_id
1 'polypeptide(L)' 'VLLSKQGFPTVQASSLEKQVFMQSVLRARGDKETLRHKVSEFSLICRGFHGTIYAIETSRSLP' A
#
# COMPACT_ATOMS: atom_id res chain seq x y z
N VAL A 1 -12.48 4.77 11.19
CA VAL A 1 -11.79 4.01 10.11
C VAL A 1 -10.60 3.28 10.73
N LEU A 2 -10.47 1.97 10.55
CA LEU A 2 -9.42 1.15 11.21
C LEU A 2 -8.00 1.67 10.94
N LEU A 3 -7.75 2.19 9.73
CA LEU A 3 -6.47 2.77 9.32
C LEU A 3 -6.06 4.04 10.07
N SER A 4 -7.00 4.71 10.77
CA SER A 4 -6.69 5.89 11.60
C SER A 4 -6.15 5.50 12.98
N LYS A 5 -6.22 4.23 13.37
CA LYS A 5 -5.74 3.76 14.67
C LYS A 5 -4.20 3.77 14.68
N GLN A 6 -3.64 4.36 15.73
CA GLN A 6 -2.18 4.38 15.94
C GLN A 6 -1.63 2.93 15.96
N GLY A 7 -0.50 2.72 15.30
CA GLY A 7 0.15 1.40 15.19
C GLY A 7 -0.54 0.40 14.25
N PHE A 8 -1.72 0.70 13.71
CA PHE A 8 -2.40 -0.15 12.73
C PHE A 8 -2.27 0.39 11.30
N PRO A 9 -2.05 -0.44 10.26
CA PRO A 9 -1.70 -1.87 10.32
C PRO A 9 -0.26 -2.12 10.79
N THR A 10 0.57 -1.08 10.79
CA THR A 10 1.95 -1.09 11.26
C THR A 10 2.34 0.31 11.76
N VAL A 11 3.46 0.39 12.48
CA VAL A 11 4.15 1.64 12.82
C VAL A 11 4.98 2.20 11.66
N GLN A 12 5.31 1.38 10.66
CA GLN A 12 6.16 1.79 9.55
C GLN A 12 5.44 2.68 8.54
N ALA A 13 4.11 2.56 8.42
CA ALA A 13 3.31 3.45 7.57
C ALA A 13 2.95 4.72 8.34
N SER A 14 3.31 5.88 7.80
CA SER A 14 2.91 7.20 8.27
C SER A 14 1.41 7.44 8.08
N SER A 15 0.88 8.43 8.80
CA SER A 15 -0.53 8.85 8.66
C SER A 15 -0.86 9.31 7.23
N LEU A 16 0.09 9.95 6.55
CA LEU A 16 -0.07 10.40 5.17
C LEU A 16 -0.17 9.21 4.20
N GLU A 17 0.72 8.22 4.32
CA GLU A 17 0.69 7.01 3.47
C GLU A 17 -0.61 6.23 3.64
N LYS A 18 -1.12 6.12 4.88
CA LYS A 18 -2.43 5.51 5.15
C LYS A 18 -3.56 6.27 4.46
N GLN A 19 -3.54 7.60 4.51
CA GLN A 19 -4.53 8.43 3.84
C GLN A 19 -4.47 8.29 2.30
N VAL A 20 -3.26 8.30 1.73
CA VAL A 20 -3.04 8.12 0.29
C VAL A 20 -3.53 6.74 -0.17
N PHE A 21 -3.23 5.68 0.58
CA PHE A 21 -3.71 4.34 0.31
C PHE A 21 -5.24 4.28 0.29
N MET A 22 -5.90 4.82 1.33
CA MET A 22 -7.36 4.85 1.38
C MET A 22 -7.98 5.56 0.17
N GLN A 23 -7.46 6.73 -0.19
CA GLN A 23 -7.96 7.47 -1.34
C GLN A 23 -7.74 6.71 -2.64
N SER A 24 -6.60 6.03 -2.78
CA SER A 24 -6.28 5.23 -3.97
C SER A 24 -7.20 4.02 -4.11
N VAL A 25 -7.49 3.31 -3.02
CA VAL A 25 -8.43 2.17 -3.00
C VAL A 25 -9.85 2.63 -3.35
N LEU A 26 -10.29 3.78 -2.81
CA LEU A 26 -11.62 4.32 -3.10
C LEU A 26 -11.77 4.75 -4.57
N ARG A 27 -10.69 5.23 -5.20
CA ARG A 27 -10.66 5.60 -6.62
C ARG A 27 -10.60 4.38 -7.54
N ALA A 28 -9.88 3.34 -7.15
CA ALA A 28 -9.74 2.10 -7.92
C ALA A 28 -10.98 1.18 -7.85
N ARG A 29 -12.09 1.61 -7.24
CA ARG A 29 -13.30 0.78 -7.10
C ARG A 29 -13.82 0.38 -8.47
N GLY A 30 -13.65 -0.90 -8.81
CA GLY A 30 -14.07 -1.48 -10.09
C GLY A 30 -12.92 -2.02 -10.93
N ASP A 31 -11.69 -1.55 -10.68
CA ASP A 31 -10.48 -2.03 -11.34
C ASP A 31 -9.67 -2.93 -10.40
N LYS A 32 -9.74 -4.24 -10.65
CA LYS A 32 -9.06 -5.26 -9.84
C LYS A 32 -7.54 -5.21 -9.97
N GLU A 33 -7.03 -4.83 -11.14
CA GLU A 33 -5.60 -4.76 -11.42
C GLU A 33 -4.99 -3.58 -10.67
N THR A 34 -5.58 -2.39 -10.85
CA THR A 34 -5.17 -1.18 -10.11
C THR A 34 -5.28 -1.40 -8.60
N LEU A 35 -6.34 -2.04 -8.12
CA LEU A 35 -6.49 -2.34 -6.69
C LEU A 35 -5.37 -3.27 -6.17
N ARG A 36 -5.00 -4.32 -6.93
CA ARG A 36 -3.89 -5.20 -6.58
C ARG A 36 -2.57 -4.44 -6.51
N HIS A 37 -2.27 -3.60 -7.50
CA HIS A 37 -1.06 -2.78 -7.48
C HIS A 37 -1.01 -1.89 -6.24
N LYS A 38 -2.12 -1.22 -5.89
CA LYS A 38 -2.18 -0.35 -4.71
C LYS A 38 -2.06 -1.10 -3.39
N VAL A 39 -2.63 -2.30 -3.28
CA VAL A 39 -2.47 -3.15 -2.10
C VAL A 39 -1.03 -3.66 -1.97
N SER A 40 -0.41 -4.10 -3.06
CA SER A 40 0.97 -4.58 -3.06
C SER A 40 1.97 -3.48 -2.70
N GLU A 41 1.83 -2.29 -3.29
CA GLU A 41 2.63 -1.10 -2.97
C GLU A 41 2.55 -0.76 -1.47
N PHE A 42 1.33 -0.70 -0.93
CA PHE A 42 1.13 -0.42 0.49
C PHE A 42 1.64 -1.53 1.41
N SER A 43 1.57 -2.79 0.97
CA SER A 43 2.10 -3.93 1.74
C SER A 43 3.63 -3.85 1.91
N LEU A 44 4.35 -3.32 0.91
CA LEU A 44 5.80 -3.13 0.97
C LEU A 44 6.17 -2.03 1.97
N ILE A 45 5.39 -0.95 2.02
CA ILE A 45 5.52 0.08 3.06
C ILE A 45 5.29 -0.55 4.44
N CYS A 46 4.26 -1.38 4.58
CA CYS A 46 3.92 -2.00 5.86
C CYS A 46 5.00 -2.94 6.43
N ARG A 47 5.84 -3.49 5.55
CA ARG A 47 6.95 -4.41 5.86
C ARG A 47 8.31 -3.71 5.86
N GLY A 48 8.39 -2.44 5.48
CA GLY A 48 9.63 -1.66 5.45
C GLY A 48 10.53 -1.96 4.25
N PHE A 49 9.98 -2.54 3.19
CA PHE A 49 10.71 -2.84 1.94
C PHE A 49 10.55 -1.76 0.88
N HIS A 50 9.82 -0.68 1.16
CA HIS A 50 9.63 0.41 0.21
C HIS A 50 10.98 1.02 -0.22
N GLY A 51 11.16 1.25 -1.53
CA GLY A 51 12.40 1.79 -2.09
C GLY A 51 13.56 0.78 -2.27
N THR A 52 13.39 -0.47 -1.85
CA THR A 52 14.40 -1.53 -2.06
C THR A 52 14.34 -2.13 -3.47
N ILE A 53 15.43 -2.79 -3.90
CA ILE A 53 15.43 -3.58 -5.14
C ILE A 53 14.32 -4.65 -5.12
N TYR A 54 14.10 -5.28 -3.97
CA TYR A 54 13.01 -6.23 -3.78
C TYR A 54 11.62 -5.62 -4.09
N ALA A 55 11.36 -4.38 -3.66
CA ALA A 55 10.10 -3.69 -3.99
C ALA A 55 9.97 -3.40 -5.49
N ILE A 56 11.07 -3.08 -6.17
CA ILE A 56 11.09 -2.83 -7.62
C ILE A 56 10.79 -4.14 -8.38
N GLU A 57 11.41 -5.24 -8.00
CA GLU A 57 11.16 -6.55 -8.61
C GLU A 57 9.76 -7.07 -8.31
N THR A 58 9.29 -6.89 -7.08
CA THR A 58 7.93 -7.27 -6.66
C THR A 58 6.88 -6.48 -7.44
N SER A 59 7.09 -5.19 -7.68
CA SER A 59 6.12 -4.39 -8.44
C SER A 59 6.07 -4.73 -9.94
N ARG A 60 7.19 -5.20 -10.51
CA ARG A 60 7.29 -5.66 -11.91
C ARG A 60 6.75 -7.06 -12.15
N SER A 61 6.72 -7.90 -11.10
CA SER A 61 6.25 -9.28 -11.18
C SER A 61 4.76 -9.43 -10.85
N LEU A 62 4.08 -8.32 -10.52
CA LEU A 62 2.62 -8.32 -10.37
C LEU A 62 1.98 -8.52 -11.75
N PRO A 63 1.11 -9.54 -11.89
CA PRO A 63 0.43 -9.86 -13.14
C PRO A 63 -0.70 -8.90 -13.47
#